data_AF-A0A3P6S558-F1
#
_entry.id   AF-A0A3P6S558-F1
#
_cell.length_a   1.000
_cell.length_b   1.000
_cell.length_c   1.000
_cell.angle_alpha   90.00
_cell.angle_beta   90.00
_cell.angle_gamma   90.00
#
_symmetry.space_group_name_H-M   'P 1'
#
loop_
_entity.id
_entity.type
_entity.pdbx_description
1 polymer ?
#
loop_
_entity_poly.entity_id
_entity_poly.type
_entity_poly.pdbx_seq_one_letter_code
_entity_poly.pdbx_strand_id
1 'polypeptide(L)'
;EVRSQLPWADGSYVKKEVDLRILELLGPRTVDDLVPKKKGFDCRSVDCFLQAKREEKPQEKKPVSKKKTPEPKQNGTAVIQENGFPDESDGAATIEELMRTRAHFHKVGENYMTDGYVTTPKTKELLKKHVEATGGKVITRFPPEPNGVLHIGHAKAININFGYAKAHNGLCNLRFDDTNPEKEEEKFFTAIEDMVHWLGYTPARITHSSDNFQQLYEWAVELIKKGHAYVDHQKVEDIRGFDVQ
;
A
#
# COMPACT_ATOMS: atom_id res chain seq x y z
N GLU A 1 -17.85 18.41 -12.99
CA GLU A 1 -16.56 18.84 -13.54
C GLU A 1 -15.87 17.75 -14.36
N VAL A 2 -15.48 16.59 -13.80
CA VAL A 2 -14.79 15.55 -14.59
C VAL A 2 -15.65 15.00 -15.74
N ARG A 3 -16.94 14.72 -15.49
CA ARG A 3 -17.86 14.17 -16.50
C ARG A 3 -18.17 15.13 -17.66
N SER A 4 -18.02 16.44 -17.47
CA SER A 4 -18.19 17.42 -18.55
C SER A 4 -16.97 17.50 -19.47
N GLN A 5 -15.79 17.13 -18.97
CA GLN A 5 -14.56 17.06 -19.78
C GLN A 5 -14.40 15.70 -20.46
N LEU A 6 -14.86 14.63 -19.82
CA LEU A 6 -14.79 13.25 -20.33
C LEU A 6 -16.20 12.66 -20.47
N PRO A 7 -16.96 13.06 -21.51
CA PRO A 7 -18.35 12.64 -21.67
C PRO A 7 -18.50 11.13 -21.96
N TRP A 8 -17.46 10.51 -22.52
CA TRP A 8 -17.45 9.10 -22.93
C TRP A 8 -16.78 8.16 -21.91
N ALA A 9 -16.25 8.68 -20.80
CA ALA A 9 -15.62 7.85 -19.78
C ALA A 9 -16.66 7.10 -18.95
N ASP A 10 -16.35 5.86 -18.55
CA ASP A 10 -17.22 5.10 -17.65
C ASP A 10 -17.36 5.81 -16.29
N GLY A 11 -18.60 6.09 -15.90
CA GLY A 11 -18.91 6.75 -14.65
C GLY A 11 -18.45 5.96 -13.42
N SER A 12 -18.39 4.63 -13.51
CA SER A 12 -17.90 3.79 -12.41
C SER A 12 -16.40 4.00 -12.18
N TYR A 13 -15.63 4.12 -13.27
CA TYR A 13 -14.20 4.36 -13.23
C TYR A 13 -13.88 5.78 -12.74
N VAL A 14 -14.59 6.78 -13.28
CA VAL A 14 -14.45 8.18 -12.84
C VAL A 14 -14.70 8.32 -11.35
N LYS A 15 -15.76 7.67 -10.83
CA LYS A 15 -16.05 7.70 -9.39
C LYS A 15 -14.92 7.08 -8.57
N LYS A 16 -14.44 5.90 -8.96
CA LYS A 16 -13.33 5.22 -8.26
C LYS A 16 -12.08 6.10 -8.21
N GLU A 17 -11.69 6.70 -9.33
CA GLU A 17 -10.50 7.54 -9.38
C GLU A 17 -10.64 8.82 -8.54
N VAL A 18 -11.81 9.44 -8.58
CA VAL A 18 -12.11 10.62 -7.73
C VAL A 18 -12.08 10.25 -6.25
N ASP A 19 -12.74 9.16 -5.85
CA ASP A 19 -12.74 8.69 -4.47
C ASP A 19 -11.30 8.41 -3.98
N LEU A 20 -10.45 7.87 -4.85
CA LEU A 20 -9.04 7.60 -4.56
C LEU A 20 -8.22 8.88 -4.40
N ARG A 21 -8.39 9.85 -5.29
CA ARG A 21 -7.64 11.11 -5.21
C ARG A 21 -8.08 11.96 -4.01
N ILE A 22 -9.35 11.89 -3.65
CA ILE A 22 -9.88 12.49 -2.43
C ILE A 22 -9.28 11.82 -1.19
N LEU A 23 -9.25 10.48 -1.15
CA LEU A 23 -8.63 9.74 -0.05
C LEU A 23 -7.16 10.09 0.11
N GLU A 24 -6.44 10.28 -1.00
CA GLU A 24 -5.04 10.64 -0.97
C GLU A 24 -4.79 12.05 -0.42
N LEU A 25 -5.69 12.99 -0.75
CA LEU A 25 -5.61 14.38 -0.32
C LEU A 25 -6.06 14.59 1.13
N LEU A 26 -7.13 13.92 1.55
CA LEU A 26 -7.75 14.11 2.86
C LEU A 26 -7.34 13.06 3.89
N GLY A 27 -6.78 11.93 3.47
CA GLY A 27 -6.48 10.81 4.34
C GLY A 27 -7.70 9.94 4.69
N PRO A 28 -7.55 8.95 5.59
CA PRO A 28 -8.64 8.08 6.00
C PRO A 28 -9.76 8.88 6.66
N ARG A 29 -11.02 8.51 6.36
CA ARG A 29 -12.19 9.18 6.93
C ARG A 29 -12.22 9.03 8.44
N THR A 30 -12.36 10.14 9.13
CA THR A 30 -12.47 10.20 10.59
C THR A 30 -13.93 10.06 11.03
N VAL A 31 -14.15 9.82 12.32
CA VAL A 31 -15.51 9.76 12.91
C VAL A 31 -16.27 11.09 12.75
N ASP A 32 -15.54 12.20 12.68
CA ASP A 32 -16.12 13.54 12.48
C ASP A 32 -16.66 13.74 11.06
N ASP A 33 -16.07 13.05 10.06
CA ASP A 33 -16.54 13.07 8.66
C ASP A 33 -17.85 12.30 8.44
N LEU A 34 -18.23 11.44 9.40
CA LEU A 34 -19.46 10.65 9.35
C LEU A 34 -20.68 11.44 9.87
N VAL A 35 -20.47 12.62 10.45
CA VAL A 35 -21.56 13.49 10.88
C VAL A 35 -22.17 14.15 9.64
N PRO A 36 -23.43 13.85 9.29
CA PRO A 36 -24.05 14.50 8.15
C PRO A 36 -24.12 16.01 8.42
N LYS A 37 -23.47 16.80 7.55
CA LYS A 37 -23.61 18.27 7.59
C LYS A 37 -25.09 18.61 7.52
N LYS A 38 -25.63 19.21 8.58
CA LYS A 38 -26.98 19.78 8.57
C LYS A 38 -27.03 20.75 7.39
N LYS A 39 -27.90 20.49 6.40
CA LYS A 39 -28.19 21.48 5.36
C LYS A 39 -28.59 22.76 6.07
N GLY A 40 -27.85 23.84 5.81
CA GLY A 40 -28.14 25.16 6.38
C GLY A 40 -29.58 25.54 6.04
N PHE A 41 -30.41 25.66 7.07
CA PHE A 41 -31.63 26.44 6.99
C PHE A 41 -31.19 27.90 7.04
N ASP A 42 -31.46 28.64 5.96
CA ASP A 42 -31.41 30.10 5.97
C ASP A 42 -32.49 30.59 6.94
N CYS A 43 -32.07 31.13 8.09
CA CYS A 43 -32.98 31.57 9.13
C CYS A 43 -33.28 33.05 8.91
N ARG A 44 -34.37 33.33 8.19
CA ARG A 44 -35.04 34.63 8.19
C ARG A 44 -36.55 34.46 8.32
N SER A 45 -36.99 34.21 9.55
CA SER A 45 -38.20 34.80 10.16
C SER A 45 -38.64 33.96 11.35
N VAL A 46 -38.89 34.64 12.46
CA VAL A 46 -39.50 34.11 13.68
C VAL A 46 -40.94 33.74 13.35
N ASP A 47 -41.26 32.45 13.36
CA ASP A 47 -42.54 31.85 13.78
C ASP A 47 -42.72 30.46 13.14
N CYS A 48 -42.68 29.41 13.98
CA CYS A 48 -43.67 28.33 14.03
C CYS A 48 -43.09 27.20 14.90
N PHE A 49 -43.23 27.38 16.21
CA PHE A 49 -43.22 26.29 17.17
C PHE A 49 -44.61 25.64 17.11
N LEU A 50 -44.67 24.33 16.85
CA LEU A 50 -45.72 23.35 17.20
C LEU A 50 -46.08 22.41 16.04
N GLN A 51 -46.19 21.13 16.40
CA GLN A 51 -46.64 19.97 15.61
C GLN A 51 -45.59 19.44 14.59
N ALA A 52 -45.30 18.15 14.47
CA ALA A 52 -45.98 16.95 14.95
C ALA A 52 -44.99 15.78 15.13
N LYS A 53 -45.08 15.10 16.29
CA LYS A 53 -44.64 13.70 16.46
C LYS A 53 -45.49 12.80 15.56
N ARG A 54 -44.84 11.89 14.81
CA ARG A 54 -45.39 10.58 14.38
C ARG A 54 -44.25 9.74 13.77
N GLU A 55 -43.73 8.78 14.54
CA GLU A 55 -44.04 7.34 14.46
C GLU A 55 -43.25 6.63 13.34
N GLU A 56 -42.18 5.95 13.76
CA GLU A 56 -41.52 4.88 13.04
C GLU A 56 -42.45 3.67 12.92
N LYS A 57 -42.43 2.99 11.76
CA LYS A 57 -42.86 1.59 11.65
C LYS A 57 -41.88 0.77 10.79
N PRO A 58 -41.71 -0.53 11.11
CA PRO A 58 -40.68 -1.40 10.55
C PRO A 58 -41.16 -2.13 9.29
N GLN A 59 -40.25 -2.43 8.35
CA GLN A 59 -40.56 -3.33 7.23
C GLN A 59 -39.78 -4.65 7.36
N GLU A 60 -40.57 -5.72 7.46
CA GLU A 60 -40.18 -7.12 7.49
C GLU A 60 -39.73 -7.66 6.11
N LYS A 61 -38.93 -8.73 6.19
CA LYS A 61 -38.38 -9.53 5.11
C LYS A 61 -39.44 -10.38 4.40
N LYS A 62 -39.26 -10.60 3.09
CA LYS A 62 -39.81 -11.75 2.35
C LYS A 62 -38.77 -12.37 1.41
N PRO A 63 -38.92 -13.66 1.05
CA PRO A 63 -37.81 -14.61 0.91
C PRO A 63 -37.30 -14.77 -0.54
N VAL A 64 -36.05 -15.19 -0.71
CA VAL A 64 -35.48 -15.59 -2.01
C VAL A 64 -35.12 -17.08 -2.01
N SER A 65 -35.58 -17.71 -3.09
CA SER A 65 -35.54 -19.13 -3.45
C SER A 65 -34.13 -19.71 -3.69
N LYS A 66 -34.04 -21.03 -3.57
CA LYS A 66 -32.84 -21.89 -3.65
C LYS A 66 -32.35 -22.17 -5.08
N LYS A 67 -31.02 -22.38 -5.14
CA LYS A 67 -30.21 -23.28 -5.98
C LYS A 67 -30.03 -23.01 -7.48
N LYS A 68 -28.75 -22.89 -7.89
CA LYS A 68 -28.06 -23.89 -8.75
C LYS A 68 -26.54 -23.83 -8.55
N THR A 69 -25.96 -25.00 -8.33
CA THR A 69 -24.53 -25.34 -8.27
C THR A 69 -23.92 -25.37 -9.68
N PRO A 70 -22.60 -25.18 -9.82
CA PRO A 70 -21.85 -25.83 -10.90
C PRO A 70 -20.82 -26.84 -10.37
N GLU A 71 -20.66 -27.91 -11.14
CA GLU A 71 -19.85 -29.11 -10.97
C GLU A 71 -18.34 -28.93 -11.23
N PRO A 72 -17.49 -29.90 -10.82
CA PRO A 72 -16.04 -29.75 -10.72
C PRO A 72 -15.31 -30.07 -12.04
N LYS A 73 -14.27 -29.30 -12.37
CA LYS A 73 -13.34 -29.61 -13.47
C LYS A 73 -12.00 -30.13 -12.94
N GLN A 74 -11.91 -31.45 -13.03
CA GLN A 74 -10.80 -32.36 -13.33
C GLN A 74 -9.34 -31.88 -13.20
N ASN A 75 -8.61 -32.72 -12.48
CA ASN A 75 -7.17 -32.77 -12.28
C ASN A 75 -6.40 -32.92 -13.60
N GLY A 76 -5.39 -32.07 -13.79
CA GLY A 76 -4.31 -32.26 -14.76
C GLY A 76 -3.03 -32.65 -14.04
N THR A 77 -2.56 -33.85 -14.33
CA THR A 77 -1.35 -34.51 -13.85
C THR A 77 -0.07 -33.70 -14.10
N ALA A 78 0.76 -33.58 -13.06
CA ALA A 78 2.15 -33.13 -13.18
C ALA A 78 2.97 -34.22 -13.87
N VAL A 79 3.56 -33.88 -15.02
CA VAL A 79 4.60 -34.69 -15.67
C VAL A 79 5.93 -33.99 -15.39
N ILE A 80 6.80 -34.68 -14.66
CA ILE A 80 8.19 -34.29 -14.43
C ILE A 80 8.97 -34.64 -15.70
N GLN A 81 9.65 -33.69 -16.32
CA GLN A 81 10.76 -33.97 -17.24
C GLN A 81 12.03 -33.33 -16.68
N GLU A 82 13.01 -34.21 -16.46
CA GLU A 82 14.39 -33.86 -16.17
C GLU A 82 15.08 -33.34 -17.43
N ASN A 83 16.00 -32.40 -17.22
CA ASN A 83 17.12 -31.97 -18.08
C ASN A 83 16.92 -30.75 -19.00
N GLY A 84 17.54 -29.63 -18.59
CA GLY A 84 18.51 -28.91 -19.44
C GLY A 84 17.98 -27.77 -20.32
N PHE A 85 18.15 -26.54 -19.82
CA PHE A 85 17.96 -25.21 -20.45
C PHE A 85 16.50 -24.71 -20.59
N PRO A 86 16.16 -23.52 -20.05
CA PRO A 86 14.83 -22.96 -20.19
C PRO A 86 14.60 -22.47 -21.63
N ASP A 87 13.49 -22.91 -22.22
CA ASP A 87 13.01 -22.47 -23.53
C ASP A 87 12.88 -20.94 -23.62
N GLU A 88 13.45 -20.34 -24.67
CA GLU A 88 13.38 -18.91 -24.99
C GLU A 88 11.96 -18.41 -25.37
N SER A 89 10.92 -19.24 -25.21
CA SER A 89 9.51 -18.85 -25.43
C SER A 89 8.79 -18.41 -24.15
N ASP A 90 9.45 -18.49 -22.99
CA ASP A 90 8.87 -18.18 -21.69
C ASP A 90 9.28 -16.78 -21.19
N GLY A 91 9.35 -15.78 -22.07
CA GLY A 91 9.57 -14.37 -21.72
C GLY A 91 8.28 -13.57 -21.73
N ALA A 92 7.98 -12.82 -20.67
CA ALA A 92 6.95 -11.78 -20.73
C ALA A 92 7.48 -10.60 -21.55
N ALA A 93 6.65 -10.02 -22.44
CA ALA A 93 7.09 -8.92 -23.32
C ALA A 93 7.33 -7.62 -22.54
N THR A 94 6.71 -7.49 -21.36
CA THR A 94 6.89 -6.34 -20.46
C THR A 94 7.02 -6.79 -19.01
N ILE A 95 7.66 -5.97 -18.19
CA ILE A 95 7.71 -6.18 -16.74
C ILE A 95 6.30 -6.20 -16.13
N GLU A 96 5.36 -5.43 -16.67
CA GLU A 96 3.98 -5.40 -16.20
C GLU A 96 3.28 -6.74 -16.40
N GLU A 97 3.47 -7.36 -17.56
CA GLU A 97 2.96 -8.70 -17.86
C GLU A 97 3.60 -9.75 -16.95
N LEU A 98 4.92 -9.67 -16.73
CA LEU A 98 5.62 -10.57 -15.82
C LEU A 98 5.04 -10.50 -14.40
N MET A 99 4.85 -9.28 -13.90
CA MET A 99 4.32 -9.03 -12.55
C MET A 99 2.88 -9.52 -12.39
N ARG A 100 2.07 -9.43 -13.45
CA ARG A 100 0.66 -9.82 -13.38
C ARG A 100 0.45 -11.33 -13.52
N THR A 101 1.31 -12.01 -14.26
CA THR A 101 1.13 -13.42 -14.64
C THR A 101 1.91 -14.38 -13.76
N ARG A 102 3.15 -14.02 -13.37
CA ARG A 102 4.07 -14.96 -12.70
C ARG A 102 4.35 -14.65 -11.24
N ALA A 103 4.00 -13.45 -10.78
CA ALA A 103 4.22 -13.08 -9.39
C ALA A 103 3.00 -13.45 -8.52
N HIS A 104 3.06 -14.60 -7.85
CA HIS A 104 2.03 -15.04 -6.91
C HIS A 104 2.15 -14.33 -5.56
N PHE A 105 1.89 -13.02 -5.55
CA PHE A 105 1.81 -12.24 -4.33
C PHE A 105 0.39 -12.23 -3.75
N HIS A 106 0.31 -12.10 -2.42
CA HIS A 106 -0.94 -11.92 -1.69
C HIS A 106 -1.68 -10.64 -2.12
N LYS A 107 -3.00 -10.62 -1.95
CA LYS A 107 -3.78 -9.40 -2.16
C LYS A 107 -3.59 -8.43 -0.99
N VAL A 108 -3.88 -7.16 -1.23
CA VAL A 108 -3.82 -6.12 -0.20
C VAL A 108 -4.76 -6.46 0.95
N GLY A 109 -4.22 -6.52 2.17
CA GLY A 109 -4.96 -6.91 3.37
C GLY A 109 -4.99 -8.42 3.67
N GLU A 110 -4.44 -9.26 2.78
CA GLU A 110 -4.35 -10.71 2.95
C GLU A 110 -2.93 -11.17 3.37
N ASN A 111 -2.17 -10.30 4.04
CA ASN A 111 -0.78 -10.55 4.43
C ASN A 111 -0.64 -11.83 5.29
N TYR A 112 -1.65 -12.19 6.06
CA TYR A 112 -1.67 -13.40 6.89
C TYR A 112 -1.64 -14.72 6.10
N MET A 113 -1.81 -14.67 4.77
CA MET A 113 -1.74 -15.86 3.91
C MET A 113 -0.34 -16.14 3.39
N THR A 114 0.62 -15.22 3.57
CA THR A 114 2.00 -15.44 3.13
C THR A 114 2.73 -16.36 4.10
N ASP A 115 3.64 -17.16 3.55
CA ASP A 115 4.49 -18.03 4.36
C ASP A 115 5.31 -17.21 5.37
N GLY A 116 5.45 -17.74 6.59
CA GLY A 116 6.13 -17.08 7.71
C GLY A 116 5.40 -15.92 8.38
N TYR A 117 4.17 -15.56 7.97
CA TYR A 117 3.44 -14.46 8.61
C TYR A 117 2.91 -14.84 10.01
N VAL A 118 3.29 -14.08 11.04
CA VAL A 118 2.85 -14.32 12.43
C VAL A 118 1.52 -13.61 12.69
N THR A 119 0.48 -14.40 12.99
CA THR A 119 -0.83 -13.86 13.37
C THR A 119 -0.93 -13.64 14.88
N THR A 120 -1.21 -12.40 15.27
CA THR A 120 -1.42 -11.98 16.66
C THR A 120 -2.90 -11.67 16.88
N PRO A 121 -3.35 -11.54 18.15
CA PRO A 121 -4.73 -11.12 18.45
C PRO A 121 -5.13 -9.77 17.81
N LYS A 122 -4.15 -8.87 17.59
CA LYS A 122 -4.37 -7.55 16.99
C LYS A 122 -4.28 -7.52 15.47
N THR A 123 -3.83 -8.61 14.82
CA THR A 123 -3.56 -8.64 13.37
C THR A 123 -4.78 -8.25 12.53
N LYS A 124 -5.97 -8.75 12.87
CA LYS A 124 -7.19 -8.42 12.10
C LYS A 124 -7.56 -6.94 12.18
N GLU A 125 -7.38 -6.33 13.36
CA GLU A 125 -7.63 -4.90 13.57
C GLU A 125 -6.63 -4.04 12.78
N LEU A 126 -5.35 -4.41 12.83
CA LEU A 126 -4.28 -3.71 12.11
C LEU A 126 -4.47 -3.79 10.59
N LEU A 127 -4.85 -4.96 10.06
CA LEU A 127 -5.14 -5.12 8.64
C LEU A 127 -6.36 -4.31 8.19
N LYS A 128 -7.39 -4.20 9.04
CA LYS A 128 -8.54 -3.34 8.76
C LYS A 128 -8.11 -1.87 8.65
N LYS A 129 -7.36 -1.36 9.63
CA LYS A 129 -6.79 0.01 9.61
C LYS A 129 -5.89 0.23 8.39
N HIS A 130 -5.09 -0.77 8.03
CA HIS A 130 -4.24 -0.73 6.85
C HIS A 130 -5.07 -0.58 5.56
N VAL A 131 -6.10 -1.41 5.35
CA VAL A 131 -6.94 -1.35 4.15
C VAL A 131 -7.70 -0.02 4.06
N GLU A 132 -8.14 0.54 5.19
CA GLU A 132 -8.75 1.88 5.26
C GLU A 132 -7.76 2.98 4.86
N ALA A 133 -6.51 2.90 5.35
CA ALA A 133 -5.46 3.87 5.02
C ALA A 133 -4.98 3.78 3.56
N THR A 134 -4.91 2.58 2.99
CA THR A 134 -4.43 2.36 1.61
C THR A 134 -5.54 2.38 0.56
N GLY A 135 -6.82 2.36 0.98
CA GLY A 135 -7.95 2.18 0.09
C GLY A 135 -7.93 0.83 -0.65
N GLY A 136 -7.22 -0.17 -0.12
CA GLY A 136 -7.04 -1.47 -0.76
C GLY A 136 -6.10 -1.47 -1.97
N LYS A 137 -5.29 -0.42 -2.17
CA LYS A 137 -4.29 -0.35 -3.23
C LYS A 137 -2.97 -1.00 -2.85
N VAL A 138 -2.27 -1.54 -3.85
CA VAL A 138 -0.88 -1.97 -3.70
C VAL A 138 -0.01 -0.75 -3.44
N ILE A 139 0.81 -0.80 -2.38
CA ILE A 139 1.79 0.26 -2.08
C ILE A 139 3.17 -0.39 -1.98
N THR A 140 4.08 0.00 -2.86
CA THR A 140 5.48 -0.41 -2.85
C THR A 140 6.39 0.79 -2.54
N ARG A 141 7.68 0.53 -2.33
CA ARG A 141 8.68 1.58 -2.16
C ARG A 141 10.00 1.18 -2.81
N PHE A 142 10.70 2.14 -3.40
CA PHE A 142 12.10 1.98 -3.76
C PHE A 142 12.94 2.82 -2.78
N PRO A 143 13.75 2.18 -1.91
CA PRO A 143 14.50 2.90 -0.89
C PRO A 143 16.02 2.95 -1.15
N PRO A 144 16.51 3.82 -2.06
CA PRO A 144 17.94 3.97 -2.29
C PRO A 144 18.60 4.82 -1.20
N GLU A 145 19.86 4.52 -0.89
CA GLU A 145 20.70 5.41 -0.09
C GLU A 145 21.19 6.58 -0.96
N PRO A 146 21.08 7.84 -0.50
CA PRO A 146 21.49 9.02 -1.28
C PRO A 146 23.01 9.31 -1.25
N ASN A 147 23.83 8.27 -1.09
CA ASN A 147 25.28 8.36 -0.91
C ASN A 147 26.09 7.73 -2.05
N GLY A 148 25.43 7.17 -3.06
CA GLY A 148 26.06 6.37 -4.10
C GLY A 148 25.37 6.42 -5.45
N VAL A 149 26.09 5.99 -6.48
CA VAL A 149 25.59 5.94 -7.86
C VAL A 149 24.78 4.66 -8.07
N LEU A 150 23.59 4.80 -8.66
CA LEU A 150 22.81 3.65 -9.10
C LEU A 150 23.53 2.89 -10.21
N HIS A 151 23.86 1.63 -9.96
CA HIS A 151 24.33 0.68 -10.97
C HIS A 151 23.17 -0.18 -11.51
N ILE A 152 23.45 -1.02 -12.53
CA ILE A 152 22.45 -1.87 -13.22
C ILE A 152 21.63 -2.78 -12.31
N GLY A 153 22.15 -3.16 -11.14
CA GLY A 153 21.41 -3.94 -10.14
C GLY A 153 20.18 -3.18 -9.62
N HIS A 154 20.27 -1.86 -9.49
CA HIS A 154 19.15 -1.01 -9.11
C HIS A 154 18.07 -0.96 -10.18
N ALA A 155 18.40 -1.14 -11.46
CA ALA A 155 17.39 -1.21 -12.51
C ALA A 155 16.41 -2.36 -12.26
N LYS A 156 16.88 -3.50 -11.74
CA LYS A 156 15.99 -4.61 -11.33
C LYS A 156 15.08 -4.19 -10.18
N ALA A 157 15.63 -3.55 -9.15
CA ALA A 157 14.85 -3.11 -8.00
C ALA A 157 13.79 -2.05 -8.38
N ILE A 158 14.13 -1.10 -9.25
CA ILE A 158 13.20 -0.08 -9.76
C ILE A 158 12.08 -0.76 -10.55
N ASN A 159 12.42 -1.60 -11.53
CA ASN A 159 11.42 -2.31 -12.34
C ASN A 159 10.50 -3.21 -11.51
N ILE A 160 11.01 -3.88 -10.47
CA ILE A 160 10.18 -4.69 -9.58
C ILE A 160 9.24 -3.81 -8.77
N ASN A 161 9.75 -2.80 -8.05
CA ASN A 161 8.92 -2.02 -7.13
C ASN A 161 7.91 -1.14 -7.88
N PHE A 162 8.36 -0.39 -8.88
CA PHE A 162 7.48 0.49 -9.65
C PHE A 162 6.63 -0.29 -10.65
N GLY A 163 7.19 -1.31 -11.31
CA GLY A 163 6.45 -2.15 -12.25
C GLY A 163 5.34 -2.95 -11.56
N TYR A 164 5.59 -3.49 -10.37
CA TYR A 164 4.55 -4.18 -9.60
C TYR A 164 3.41 -3.23 -9.19
N ALA A 165 3.72 -2.04 -8.68
CA ALA A 165 2.69 -1.04 -8.38
C ALA A 165 1.88 -0.68 -9.64
N LYS A 166 2.56 -0.39 -10.76
CA LYS A 166 1.90 -0.01 -12.01
C LYS A 166 0.99 -1.12 -12.57
N ALA A 167 1.45 -2.38 -12.57
CA ALA A 167 0.69 -3.53 -13.03
C ALA A 167 -0.60 -3.79 -12.23
N HIS A 168 -0.61 -3.39 -10.95
CA HIS A 168 -1.71 -3.57 -10.01
C HIS A 168 -2.48 -2.28 -9.66
N ASN A 169 -2.33 -1.21 -10.46
CA ASN A 169 -2.98 0.09 -10.21
C ASN A 169 -2.70 0.65 -8.79
N GLY A 170 -1.51 0.35 -8.28
CA GLY A 170 -0.99 0.77 -7.00
C GLY A 170 -0.12 2.03 -7.09
N LEU A 171 0.55 2.33 -5.99
CA LEU A 171 1.45 3.47 -5.82
C LEU A 171 2.83 2.98 -5.40
N CYS A 172 3.88 3.59 -5.94
CA CYS A 172 5.26 3.34 -5.51
C CYS A 172 5.88 4.64 -5.01
N ASN A 173 6.38 4.62 -3.77
CA ASN A 173 7.07 5.77 -3.19
C ASN A 173 8.58 5.66 -3.47
N LEU A 174 9.21 6.78 -3.84
CA LEU A 174 10.66 6.92 -3.78
C LEU A 174 11.01 7.37 -2.36
N ARG A 175 11.69 6.51 -1.59
CA ARG A 175 12.02 6.83 -0.20
C ARG A 175 13.53 6.87 0.00
N PHE A 176 14.11 8.06 0.05
CA PHE A 176 15.54 8.17 0.31
C PHE A 176 15.87 7.66 1.72
N ASP A 177 16.84 6.75 1.81
CA ASP A 177 17.30 6.21 3.09
C ASP A 177 18.44 7.06 3.65
N ASP A 178 18.08 8.21 4.21
CA ASP A 178 18.96 9.27 4.73
C ASP A 178 19.24 9.10 6.24
N THR A 179 19.37 7.86 6.70
CA THR A 179 19.65 7.58 8.12
C THR A 179 21.09 7.94 8.54
N ASN A 180 21.97 8.22 7.57
CA ASN A 180 23.37 8.57 7.81
C ASN A 180 23.70 9.99 7.31
N PRO A 181 23.84 10.98 8.22
CA PRO A 181 24.03 12.39 7.86
C PRO A 181 25.40 12.70 7.25
N GLU A 182 26.41 11.82 7.39
CA GLU A 182 27.78 12.12 6.97
C GLU A 182 28.05 11.86 5.48
N LYS A 183 27.15 11.15 4.78
CA LYS A 183 27.41 10.63 3.42
C LYS A 183 26.44 11.15 2.38
N GLU A 184 25.71 12.21 2.69
CA GLU A 184 24.65 12.73 1.86
C GLU A 184 25.17 13.83 0.92
N GLU A 185 24.97 13.67 -0.39
CA GLU A 185 25.25 14.73 -1.37
C GLU A 185 24.05 14.94 -2.29
N GLU A 186 23.64 16.20 -2.47
CA GLU A 186 22.48 16.60 -3.29
C GLU A 186 22.53 16.02 -4.72
N LYS A 187 23.74 15.93 -5.30
CA LYS A 187 23.96 15.38 -6.65
C LYS A 187 23.45 13.94 -6.80
N PHE A 188 23.43 13.14 -5.73
CA PHE A 188 22.96 11.77 -5.78
C PHE A 188 21.43 11.71 -5.73
N PHE A 189 20.77 12.62 -5.02
CA PHE A 189 19.30 12.71 -5.04
C PHE A 189 18.78 12.96 -6.45
N THR A 190 19.31 14.00 -7.10
CA THR A 190 18.88 14.37 -8.45
C THR A 190 19.17 13.24 -9.43
N ALA A 191 20.35 12.63 -9.35
CA ALA A 191 20.70 11.50 -10.21
C ALA A 191 19.79 10.28 -10.00
N ILE A 192 19.41 9.97 -8.77
CA ILE A 192 18.50 8.85 -8.46
C ILE A 192 17.11 9.13 -9.03
N GLU A 193 16.58 10.33 -8.81
CA GLU A 193 15.27 10.74 -9.33
C GLU A 193 15.26 10.72 -10.86
N ASP A 194 16.29 11.29 -11.49
CA ASP A 194 16.48 11.28 -12.94
C ASP A 194 16.50 9.86 -13.51
N MET A 195 17.16 8.91 -12.84
CA MET A 195 17.20 7.51 -13.29
C MET A 195 15.84 6.82 -13.17
N VAL A 196 15.07 7.11 -12.13
CA VAL A 196 13.70 6.59 -11.99
C VAL A 196 12.82 7.12 -13.12
N HIS A 197 12.92 8.41 -13.43
CA HIS A 197 12.20 9.03 -14.56
C HIS A 197 12.66 8.52 -15.91
N TRP A 198 13.97 8.35 -16.10
CA TRP A 198 14.57 7.83 -17.33
C TRP A 198 14.08 6.40 -17.64
N LEU A 199 13.89 5.57 -16.62
CA LEU A 199 13.30 4.23 -16.76
C LEU A 199 11.77 4.23 -16.98
N GLY A 200 11.14 5.41 -17.12
CA GLY A 200 9.72 5.55 -17.44
C GLY A 200 8.78 5.43 -16.25
N TYR A 201 9.29 5.60 -15.04
CA TYR A 201 8.49 5.59 -13.81
C TYR A 201 8.34 6.98 -13.22
N THR A 202 7.30 7.17 -12.41
CA THR A 202 7.06 8.41 -11.67
C THR A 202 6.68 8.04 -10.25
N PRO A 203 7.42 8.51 -9.23
CA PRO A 203 7.07 8.26 -7.85
C PRO A 203 5.74 8.91 -7.49
N ALA A 204 4.92 8.18 -6.73
CA ALA A 204 3.68 8.72 -6.20
C ALA A 204 3.97 9.80 -5.14
N ARG A 205 4.99 9.53 -4.31
CA ARG A 205 5.52 10.45 -3.30
C ARG A 205 7.02 10.27 -3.19
N ILE A 206 7.70 11.37 -2.93
CA ILE A 206 9.11 11.40 -2.51
C ILE A 206 9.10 11.63 -1.00
N THR A 207 9.76 10.74 -0.26
CA THR A 207 9.77 10.73 1.21
C THR A 207 11.18 10.44 1.71
N HIS A 208 11.47 10.80 2.96
CA HIS A 208 12.76 10.52 3.58
C HIS A 208 12.58 9.59 4.79
N SER A 209 13.62 8.82 5.11
CA SER A 209 13.64 8.06 6.37
C SER A 209 13.64 9.03 7.56
N SER A 210 14.32 10.17 7.43
CA SER A 210 14.41 11.23 8.45
C SER A 210 13.07 11.87 8.83
N ASP A 211 12.12 11.95 7.90
CA ASP A 211 10.74 12.43 8.16
C ASP A 211 10.08 11.66 9.32
N ASN A 212 10.53 10.43 9.59
CA ASN A 212 9.96 9.53 10.59
C ASN A 212 10.79 9.43 11.87
N PHE A 213 11.88 10.18 12.05
CA PHE A 213 12.76 10.04 13.22
C PHE A 213 12.05 10.19 14.55
N GLN A 214 11.11 11.13 14.66
CA GLN A 214 10.32 11.31 15.88
C GLN A 214 9.50 10.06 16.21
N GLN A 215 8.80 9.49 15.21
CA GLN A 215 8.00 8.28 15.41
C GLN A 215 8.87 7.06 15.72
N LEU A 216 10.02 6.94 15.06
CA LEU A 216 10.99 5.87 15.29
C LEU A 216 11.55 5.93 16.72
N TYR A 217 11.88 7.13 17.21
CA TYR A 217 12.31 7.34 18.59
C TYR A 217 11.23 6.94 19.60
N GLU A 218 9.98 7.34 19.38
CA GLU A 218 8.86 6.96 20.24
C GLU A 218 8.65 5.44 20.30
N TRP A 219 8.79 4.76 19.16
CA TRP A 219 8.75 3.30 19.13
C TRP A 219 9.95 2.66 19.84
N ALA A 220 11.15 3.24 19.74
CA ALA A 220 12.30 2.77 20.50
C ALA A 220 12.06 2.85 22.02
N VAL A 221 11.49 3.96 22.50
CA VAL A 221 11.10 4.13 23.91
C VAL A 221 10.03 3.09 24.31
N GLU A 222 9.06 2.83 23.44
CA GLU A 222 8.02 1.82 23.69
C GLU A 222 8.60 0.39 23.73
N LEU A 223 9.61 0.09 22.91
CA LEU A 223 10.34 -1.19 22.96
C LEU A 223 11.07 -1.37 24.28
N ILE A 224 11.72 -0.32 24.80
CA ILE A 224 12.36 -0.34 26.13
C ILE A 224 11.33 -0.60 27.23
N LYS A 225 10.20 0.11 27.20
CA LYS A 225 9.11 -0.07 28.18
C LYS A 225 8.52 -1.49 28.17
N LYS A 226 8.51 -2.15 27.01
CA LYS A 226 8.08 -3.55 26.86
C LYS A 226 9.16 -4.59 27.20
N GLY A 227 10.37 -4.16 27.55
CA GLY A 227 11.50 -5.05 27.82
C GLY A 227 12.05 -5.73 26.57
N HIS A 228 11.84 -5.15 25.38
CA HIS A 228 12.34 -5.67 24.09
C HIS A 228 13.57 -4.91 23.57
N ALA A 229 14.06 -3.92 24.30
CA ALA A 229 15.29 -3.18 23.99
C ALA A 229 16.00 -2.78 25.28
N TYR A 230 17.33 -2.64 25.20
CA TYR A 230 18.18 -2.18 26.29
C TYR A 230 19.32 -1.32 25.72
N VAL A 231 19.99 -0.56 26.58
CA VAL A 231 21.19 0.21 26.21
C VAL A 231 22.42 -0.66 26.46
N ASP A 232 23.18 -0.92 25.41
CA ASP A 232 24.45 -1.62 25.49
C ASP A 232 25.61 -0.63 25.67
N HIS A 233 26.60 -1.03 26.47
CA HIS A 233 27.82 -0.27 26.75
C HIS A 233 29.09 -1.00 26.27
N GLN A 234 28.94 -2.16 25.61
CA GLN A 234 30.05 -2.88 25.00
C GLN A 234 30.70 -2.08 23.87
N LYS A 235 32.01 -2.29 23.67
CA LYS A 235 32.71 -1.73 22.50
C LYS A 235 32.44 -2.59 21.28
N VAL A 236 32.66 -2.02 20.09
CA VAL A 236 32.42 -2.71 18.81
C VAL A 236 33.20 -4.03 18.73
N GLU A 237 34.40 -4.07 19.29
CA GLU A 237 35.25 -5.28 19.32
C GLU A 237 34.63 -6.39 20.17
N ASP A 238 33.99 -6.05 21.29
CA ASP A 238 33.38 -7.01 22.22
C ASP A 238 32.05 -7.58 21.65
N ILE A 239 31.32 -6.76 20.88
CA ILE A 239 30.03 -7.14 20.25
C ILE A 239 30.22 -8.14 19.12
N ARG A 240 31.33 -8.07 18.37
CA ARG A 240 31.61 -8.98 17.24
C ARG A 240 31.80 -10.43 17.68
N GLY A 241 32.00 -10.67 18.98
CA GLY A 241 32.23 -11.99 19.54
C GLY A 241 33.65 -12.50 19.28
N PHE A 242 34.07 -13.49 20.06
CA PHE A 242 35.27 -14.27 19.73
C PHE A 242 34.95 -15.11 18.49
N ASP A 243 35.67 -14.91 17.38
CA ASP A 243 35.68 -15.88 16.28
C ASP A 243 36.04 -17.24 16.90
N VAL A 244 35.09 -18.16 16.92
CA VAL A 244 35.34 -19.54 17.32
C VAL A 244 36.22 -20.15 16.23
N GLN A 245 37.54 -20.19 16.47
CA GLN A 245 38.52 -20.86 15.60
C GLN A 245 38.22 -22.35 15.46
#